data_AF-K9P8Y9-F1
#
_entry.id   AF-K9P8Y9-F1
#
_cell.length_a   1.000
_cell.length_b   1.000
_cell.length_c   1.000
_cell.angle_alpha   90.00
_cell.angle_beta   90.00
_cell.angle_gamma   90.00
#
_symmetry.space_group_name_H-M   'P 1'
#
loop_
_entity.id
_entity.type
_entity.pdbx_description
1 polymer ?
#
loop_
_entity_poly.entity_id
_entity_poly.type
_entity_poly.pdbx_seq_one_letter_code
_entity_poly.pdbx_strand_id
1 'polypeptide(L)'
;MRSPRAALCAVAAAATALLLPPIPSGQAQAAWQTCSFNGRAEACLVAGGSTSFTVTFRSDGKQIEMEKVGEPWTCGQGDREECGKLLITEPSNGRTTLATYRQTSSTFLVRSERGNTYTIPF
;
A
#
# COMPACT_ATOMS: atom_id res chain seq x y z
N MET A 1 -28.11 -59.34 -21.19
CA MET A 1 -28.28 -58.37 -22.29
C MET A 1 -28.11 -56.96 -21.73
N ARG A 2 -27.10 -56.24 -22.25
CA ARG A 2 -26.82 -54.78 -22.27
C ARG A 2 -27.22 -53.88 -21.07
N SER A 3 -26.19 -53.33 -20.40
CA SER A 3 -26.22 -52.00 -19.78
C SER A 3 -26.57 -50.90 -20.81
N PRO A 4 -26.89 -49.68 -20.34
CA PRO A 4 -25.84 -48.66 -20.38
C PRO A 4 -25.71 -47.84 -19.09
N ARG A 5 -24.45 -47.60 -18.74
CA ARG A 5 -23.98 -46.61 -17.78
C ARG A 5 -24.28 -45.22 -18.34
N ALA A 6 -25.13 -44.45 -17.67
CA ALA A 6 -25.23 -43.01 -17.91
C ALA A 6 -24.19 -42.32 -17.03
N ALA A 7 -23.06 -42.01 -17.65
CA ALA A 7 -22.01 -41.18 -17.09
C ALA A 7 -22.51 -39.73 -17.00
N LEU A 8 -22.69 -39.22 -15.78
CA LEU A 8 -22.73 -37.79 -15.51
C LEU A 8 -21.31 -37.39 -15.08
N CYS A 9 -20.47 -37.08 -16.08
CA CYS A 9 -19.26 -36.30 -15.85
C CYS A 9 -19.68 -34.88 -15.49
N ALA A 10 -19.76 -34.58 -14.19
CA ALA A 10 -19.73 -33.21 -13.71
C ALA A 10 -18.33 -32.67 -13.97
N VAL A 11 -18.17 -31.93 -15.08
CA VAL A 11 -16.98 -31.12 -15.32
C VAL A 11 -17.02 -29.99 -14.29
N ALA A 12 -16.28 -30.16 -13.19
CA ALA A 12 -15.98 -29.07 -12.29
C ALA A 12 -15.10 -28.07 -13.07
N ALA A 13 -15.73 -27.05 -13.64
CA ALA A 13 -15.02 -25.88 -14.11
C ALA A 13 -14.42 -25.21 -12.88
N ALA A 14 -13.19 -25.59 -12.54
CA ALA A 14 -12.33 -24.82 -11.66
C ALA A 14 -12.06 -23.50 -12.37
N ALA A 15 -12.95 -22.54 -12.19
CA ALA A 15 -12.65 -21.14 -12.44
C ALA A 15 -11.59 -20.75 -11.41
N THR A 16 -10.32 -20.98 -11.75
CA THR A 16 -9.21 -20.21 -11.20
C THR A 16 -9.43 -18.77 -11.64
N ALA A 17 -10.30 -18.07 -10.90
CA ALA A 17 -10.20 -16.63 -10.80
C ALA A 17 -8.75 -16.39 -10.40
N LEU A 18 -7.97 -15.79 -11.31
CA LEU A 18 -6.70 -15.17 -11.01
C LEU A 18 -7.03 -14.05 -10.01
N LEU A 19 -7.23 -14.45 -8.75
CA LEU A 19 -7.35 -13.56 -7.61
C LEU A 19 -6.01 -12.87 -7.54
N LEU A 20 -5.98 -11.67 -8.10
CA LEU A 20 -4.87 -10.75 -7.93
C LEU A 20 -4.61 -10.65 -6.43
N PRO A 21 -3.34 -10.64 -6.01
CA PRO A 21 -3.03 -10.49 -4.61
C PRO A 21 -3.74 -9.22 -4.13
N PRO A 22 -4.50 -9.28 -3.02
CA PRO A 22 -5.12 -8.09 -2.48
C PRO A 22 -4.02 -7.05 -2.24
N ILE A 23 -4.32 -5.79 -2.56
CA ILE A 23 -3.43 -4.68 -2.22
C ILE A 23 -3.19 -4.78 -0.71
N PRO A 24 -1.94 -4.97 -0.24
CA PRO A 24 -1.71 -5.17 1.17
C PRO A 24 -2.14 -3.92 1.92
N SER A 25 -3.19 -4.03 2.73
CA SER A 25 -3.58 -2.99 3.67
C SER A 25 -2.36 -2.74 4.55
N GLY A 26 -1.75 -1.56 4.44
CA GLY A 26 -0.43 -1.25 5.00
C GLY A 26 -0.26 -1.88 6.39
N GLN A 27 0.62 -2.88 6.49
CA GLN A 27 0.87 -3.56 7.76
C GLN A 27 1.92 -2.75 8.52
N ALA A 28 1.75 -2.61 9.84
CA ALA A 28 2.84 -2.19 10.72
C ALA A 28 4.04 -3.13 10.49
N GLN A 29 5.10 -2.61 9.89
CA GLN A 29 6.35 -3.34 9.72
C GLN A 29 7.26 -2.97 10.89
N ALA A 30 7.32 -3.84 11.89
CA ALA A 30 8.17 -3.66 13.08
C ALA A 30 9.68 -3.90 12.80
N ALA A 31 10.13 -3.74 11.55
CA ALA A 31 11.51 -3.95 11.13
C ALA A 31 12.04 -2.75 10.33
N TRP A 32 13.33 -2.45 10.52
CA TRP A 32 14.01 -1.43 9.72
C TRP A 32 14.11 -1.88 8.26
N GLN A 33 13.73 -0.98 7.35
CA GLN A 33 13.78 -1.19 5.92
C GLN A 33 14.35 0.04 5.20
N THR A 34 14.60 -0.09 3.90
CA THR A 34 15.08 1.03 3.08
C THR A 34 13.89 1.77 2.46
N CYS A 35 13.61 2.98 2.93
CA CYS A 35 12.72 3.92 2.26
C CYS A 35 13.52 4.85 1.34
N SER A 36 12.82 5.61 0.49
CA SER A 36 13.38 6.79 -0.17
C SER A 36 12.61 8.04 0.20
N PHE A 37 13.34 9.10 0.57
CA PHE A 37 12.80 10.44 0.80
C PHE A 37 13.48 11.42 -0.16
N ASN A 38 12.71 12.07 -1.03
CA ASN A 38 13.24 12.96 -2.07
C ASN A 38 14.37 12.33 -2.91
N GLY A 39 14.22 11.04 -3.24
CA GLY A 39 15.20 10.28 -4.01
C GLY A 39 16.41 9.78 -3.21
N ARG A 40 16.50 10.09 -1.92
CA ARG A 40 17.58 9.61 -1.05
C ARG A 40 17.14 8.38 -0.27
N ALA A 41 17.92 7.31 -0.39
CA ALA A 41 17.69 6.10 0.39
C ALA A 41 17.99 6.34 1.88
N GLU A 42 17.06 5.94 2.75
CA GLU A 42 17.14 6.11 4.20
C GLU A 42 16.63 4.85 4.89
N ALA A 43 17.23 4.51 6.03
CA ALA A 43 16.67 3.47 6.89
C ALA A 43 15.44 4.02 7.63
N CYS A 44 14.30 3.36 7.47
CA CYS A 44 13.03 3.78 8.04
C CYS A 44 12.34 2.61 8.76
N LEU A 45 11.50 2.94 9.74
CA LEU A 45 10.57 2.04 10.40
C LEU A 45 9.15 2.54 10.11
N VAL A 46 8.23 1.64 9.78
CA VAL A 46 6.83 1.99 9.49
C VAL A 46 5.93 1.29 10.50
N ALA A 47 5.26 2.07 11.35
CA ALA A 47 4.40 1.55 12.39
C ALA A 47 2.98 2.12 12.24
N GLY A 48 1.96 1.28 12.37
CA GLY A 48 0.56 1.72 12.30
C GLY A 48 -0.35 0.79 11.52
N GLY A 49 -1.54 1.27 11.19
CA GLY A 49 -2.52 0.53 10.42
C GLY A 49 -2.58 0.97 8.95
N SER A 50 -3.56 0.42 8.24
CA SER A 50 -3.78 0.71 6.82
C SER A 50 -4.23 2.14 6.52
N THR A 51 -4.86 2.81 7.49
CA THR A 51 -5.41 4.16 7.35
C THR A 51 -4.47 5.22 7.91
N SER A 52 -3.85 4.97 9.06
CA SER A 52 -2.94 5.89 9.73
C SER A 52 -1.68 5.15 10.19
N PHE A 53 -0.53 5.69 9.81
CA PHE A 53 0.77 5.11 10.12
C PHE A 53 1.85 6.19 10.24
N THR A 54 2.93 5.82 10.91
CA THR A 54 4.07 6.69 11.17
C THR A 54 5.32 6.09 10.55
N VAL A 55 6.05 6.93 9.81
CA VAL A 55 7.38 6.63 9.28
C VAL A 55 8.42 7.28 10.17
N THR A 56 9.30 6.48 10.76
CA THR A 56 10.42 6.97 11.59
C THR A 56 11.73 6.79 10.84
N PHE A 57 12.50 7.86 10.65
CA PHE A 57 13.83 7.80 10.02
C PHE A 57 14.91 7.49 11.05
N ARG A 58 15.83 6.59 10.72
CA ARG A 58 16.90 6.15 11.63
C ARG A 58 17.96 7.22 11.87
N SER A 59 18.21 8.06 10.87
CA SER A 59 19.32 9.03 10.84
C SER A 59 19.16 10.13 11.89
N ASP A 60 17.95 10.64 12.09
CA ASP A 60 17.65 11.75 13.00
C ASP A 60 16.50 11.45 13.98
N GLY A 61 15.89 10.26 13.91
CA GLY A 61 14.73 9.90 14.71
C GLY A 61 13.45 10.63 14.31
N LYS A 62 13.45 11.38 13.20
CA LYS A 62 12.30 12.16 12.74
C LYS A 62 11.14 11.24 12.42
N GLN A 63 9.98 11.60 12.94
CA GLN A 63 8.72 10.91 12.68
C GLN A 63 7.89 11.71 11.68
N ILE A 64 7.26 11.02 10.75
CA ILE A 64 6.29 11.56 9.79
C ILE A 64 5.02 10.74 9.95
N GLU A 65 3.96 11.39 10.40
CA GLU A 65 2.65 10.76 10.49
C GLU A 65 1.94 10.93 9.15
N MET A 66 1.31 9.85 8.68
CA MET A 66 0.56 9.80 7.43
C MET A 66 -0.83 9.23 7.68
N GLU A 67 -1.85 9.94 7.23
CA GLU A 67 -3.25 9.53 7.39
C GLU A 67 -3.96 9.61 6.04
N LYS A 68 -4.44 8.47 5.52
CA LYS A 68 -5.28 8.42 4.32
C LYS A 68 -6.59 9.16 4.60
N VAL A 69 -6.98 10.05 3.69
CA VAL A 69 -8.22 10.84 3.80
C VAL A 69 -9.06 10.75 2.54
N GLY A 70 -10.38 10.71 2.75
CA GLY A 70 -11.35 10.52 1.68
C GLY A 70 -11.35 9.10 1.12
N GLU A 71 -12.27 8.86 0.19
CA GLU A 71 -12.39 7.57 -0.49
C GLU A 71 -11.23 7.36 -1.47
N PRO A 72 -10.55 6.20 -1.43
CA PRO A 72 -9.56 5.85 -2.44
C PRO A 72 -10.21 5.62 -3.80
N TRP A 73 -9.40 5.68 -4.86
CA TRP A 73 -9.82 5.32 -6.22
C TRP A 73 -8.76 4.47 -6.90
N THR A 74 -9.19 3.61 -7.82
CA THR A 74 -8.26 2.84 -8.65
C THR A 74 -7.59 3.76 -9.68
N CYS A 75 -6.26 3.69 -9.80
CA CYS A 75 -5.50 4.57 -10.71
C CYS A 75 -4.54 3.86 -11.68
N GLY A 76 -4.47 2.53 -11.65
CA GLY A 76 -3.58 1.72 -12.49
C GLY A 76 -4.31 0.80 -13.45
N GLN A 77 -3.57 0.18 -14.39
CA GLN A 77 -4.15 -0.82 -15.28
C GLN A 77 -4.45 -2.12 -14.52
N GLY A 78 -5.69 -2.58 -14.63
CA GLY A 78 -6.13 -3.89 -14.12
C GLY A 78 -6.41 -3.94 -12.62
N ASP A 79 -6.82 -2.83 -12.00
CA ASP A 79 -7.25 -2.76 -10.59
C ASP A 79 -6.18 -3.16 -9.56
N ARG A 80 -4.90 -3.01 -9.91
CA ARG A 80 -3.75 -3.37 -9.06
C ARG A 80 -3.12 -2.20 -8.32
N GLU A 81 -3.65 -1.00 -8.52
CA GLU A 81 -3.12 0.22 -7.92
C GLU A 81 -4.24 1.03 -7.29
N GLU A 82 -4.05 1.38 -6.03
CA GLU A 82 -4.92 2.28 -5.28
C GLU A 82 -4.25 3.65 -5.23
N CYS A 83 -5.00 4.69 -5.57
CA CYS A 83 -4.60 6.06 -5.32
C CYS A 83 -5.56 6.71 -4.33
N GLY A 84 -5.07 7.74 -3.67
CA GLY A 84 -5.88 8.49 -2.74
C GLY A 84 -5.21 9.79 -2.33
N LYS A 85 -5.87 10.46 -1.39
CA LYS A 85 -5.31 11.59 -0.69
C LYS A 85 -4.86 11.14 0.69
N LEU A 86 -3.86 11.82 1.23
CA LEU A 86 -3.46 11.65 2.62
C LEU A 86 -3.00 12.98 3.21
N LEU A 87 -3.01 13.06 4.53
CA LEU A 87 -2.38 14.13 5.30
C LEU A 87 -1.00 13.66 5.75
N ILE A 88 -0.01 14.53 5.64
CA ILE A 88 1.34 14.33 6.18
C ILE A 88 1.55 15.32 7.30
N THR A 89 1.80 14.84 8.51
CA THR A 89 2.10 15.65 9.68
C THR A 89 3.54 15.42 10.13
N GLU A 90 4.29 16.50 10.30
CA GLU A 90 5.62 16.49 10.92
C GLU A 90 5.46 16.89 12.40
N PRO A 91 5.52 15.96 13.38
CA PRO A 91 5.20 16.26 14.77
C PRO A 91 6.10 17.34 15.38
N SER A 92 7.37 17.39 14.96
CA SER A 92 8.36 18.35 15.46
C SER A 92 8.02 19.81 15.17
N ASN A 93 7.16 20.09 14.19
CA ASN A 93 6.74 21.46 13.86
C ASN A 93 5.21 21.63 13.84
N GLY A 94 4.45 20.57 14.15
CA GLY A 94 2.97 20.56 14.15
C GLY A 94 2.33 20.85 12.79
N ARG A 95 3.10 20.79 11.69
CA ARG A 95 2.63 21.19 10.37
C ARG A 95 2.05 19.99 9.63
N THR A 96 0.78 20.12 9.24
CA THR A 96 0.08 19.16 8.39
C THR A 96 -0.01 19.68 6.96
N THR A 97 0.20 18.80 5.98
CA THR A 97 0.13 19.12 4.55
C THR A 97 -0.65 18.05 3.81
N LEU A 98 -1.40 18.44 2.79
CA LEU A 98 -2.06 17.48 1.92
C LEU A 98 -1.04 16.82 1.00
N ALA A 99 -1.32 15.58 0.65
CA ALA A 99 -0.55 14.79 -0.27
C ALA A 99 -1.45 13.85 -1.07
N THR A 100 -0.88 13.30 -2.12
CA THR A 100 -1.47 12.18 -2.86
C THR A 100 -0.59 10.95 -2.66
N TYR A 101 -1.22 9.78 -2.69
CA TYR A 101 -0.49 8.53 -2.71
C TYR A 101 -0.89 7.66 -3.90
N ARG A 102 0.03 6.77 -4.24
CA ARG A 102 -0.19 5.62 -5.11
C ARG A 102 0.37 4.39 -4.42
N GLN A 103 -0.46 3.38 -4.25
CA GLN A 103 -0.17 2.14 -3.57
C GLN A 103 -0.26 0.99 -4.57
N THR A 104 0.78 0.16 -4.59
CA THR A 104 0.87 -1.07 -5.38
C THR A 104 0.97 -2.27 -4.44
N SER A 105 1.11 -3.48 -4.97
CA SER A 105 1.34 -4.68 -4.17
C SER A 105 2.68 -4.69 -3.41
N SER A 106 3.63 -3.81 -3.75
CA SER A 106 4.99 -3.83 -3.19
C SER A 106 5.49 -2.47 -2.69
N THR A 107 4.75 -1.38 -2.94
CA THR A 107 5.26 -0.03 -2.69
C THR A 107 4.14 0.96 -2.42
N PHE A 108 4.35 1.81 -1.43
CA PHE A 108 3.62 3.04 -1.17
C PHE A 108 4.42 4.24 -1.65
N LEU A 109 3.84 5.01 -2.55
CA LEU A 109 4.43 6.21 -3.12
C LEU A 109 3.60 7.41 -2.67
N VAL A 110 4.27 8.44 -2.16
CA VAL A 110 3.59 9.66 -1.68
C VAL A 110 4.23 10.87 -2.31
N ARG A 111 3.39 11.84 -2.71
CA ARG A 111 3.81 13.16 -3.14
C ARG A 111 3.04 14.23 -2.37
N SER A 112 3.75 15.01 -1.56
CA SER A 112 3.15 16.12 -0.82
C SER A 112 2.96 17.35 -1.70
N GLU A 113 2.02 18.23 -1.33
CA GLU A 113 1.85 19.53 -1.97
C GLU A 113 3.09 20.43 -1.87
N ARG A 114 3.96 20.17 -0.89
CA ARG A 114 5.25 20.86 -0.74
C ARG A 114 6.33 20.33 -1.69
N GLY A 115 6.02 19.34 -2.51
CA GLY A 115 6.95 18.73 -3.45
C GLY A 115 7.82 17.62 -2.86
N ASN A 116 7.62 17.23 -1.60
CA ASN A 116 8.34 16.10 -1.02
C ASN A 116 7.80 14.78 -1.59
N THR A 117 8.69 13.81 -1.80
CA THR A 117 8.36 12.48 -2.27
C THR A 117 8.82 11.43 -1.27
N TYR A 118 7.98 10.41 -1.07
CA TYR A 118 8.27 9.27 -0.20
C TYR A 118 8.03 7.98 -0.99
N THR A 119 8.91 7.00 -0.81
CA THR A 119 8.76 5.65 -1.33
C THR A 119 9.02 4.68 -0.19
N ILE A 120 8.01 3.89 0.14
CA ILE A 120 8.02 2.94 1.26
C ILE A 120 7.75 1.55 0.68
N PRO A 121 8.66 0.59 0.81
CA PRO A 121 8.41 -0.78 0.37
C PRO A 121 7.46 -1.53 1.31
N PHE A 122 6.73 -2.50 0.75
CA PHE A 122 5.90 -3.45 1.50
C PHE A 122 6.54 -4.84 1.57
#